data_AF-A0A0M8X034-F1
#
_entry.id   AF-A0A0M8X034-F1
#
_cell.length_a   1.000
_cell.length_b   1.000
_cell.length_c   1.000
_cell.angle_alpha   90.00
_cell.angle_beta   90.00
_cell.angle_gamma   90.00
#
_symmetry.space_group_name_H-M   'P 1'
#
loop_
_entity.id
_entity.type
_entity.pdbx_description
1 polymer ?
#
loop_
_entity_poly.entity_id
_entity_poly.type
_entity_poly.pdbx_seq_one_letter_code
_entity_poly.pdbx_strand_id
1 'polypeptide(L)'
;MNREGAARKLGVEPASLSPAPAAPRFAQTWARMLQEPPCSACGRPSRTSGVIHDPDHGSRWLDRCRECFLATPPTLDVPPGRFLEELREVAADARLRLRTYTDEAGWEGE
;
A
#
# COMPACT_ATOMS: atom_id res chain seq x y z
N MET A 1 -5.67 -3.74 2.43
CA MET A 1 -6.59 -2.61 2.17
C MET A 1 -6.30 -2.04 0.80
N ASN A 2 -7.28 -2.00 -0.11
CA ASN A 2 -7.12 -1.33 -1.40
C ASN A 2 -6.95 0.20 -1.19
N ARG A 3 -6.47 0.93 -2.19
CA ARG A 3 -6.17 2.36 -2.03
C ARG A 3 -7.42 3.20 -1.68
N GLU A 4 -8.61 2.75 -2.09
CA GLU A 4 -9.90 3.37 -1.73
C GLU A 4 -10.18 3.28 -0.22
N GLY A 5 -9.93 2.12 0.41
CA GLY A 5 -10.03 1.98 1.85
C GLY A 5 -9.06 2.87 2.61
N ALA A 6 -7.87 3.12 2.06
CA ALA A 6 -6.90 4.07 2.63
C ALA A 6 -7.43 5.51 2.57
N ALA A 7 -8.00 5.93 1.43
CA ALA A 7 -8.61 7.25 1.29
C ALA A 7 -9.75 7.45 2.32
N ARG A 8 -10.63 6.45 2.47
CA ARG A 8 -11.73 6.49 3.44
C ARG A 8 -11.24 6.63 4.88
N LYS A 9 -10.23 5.86 5.30
CA LYS A 9 -9.66 5.94 6.66
C LYS A 9 -9.03 7.31 6.95
N LEU A 10 -8.52 7.98 5.92
CA LEU A 10 -7.94 9.32 6.04
C LEU A 10 -9.00 10.44 5.93
N GLY A 11 -10.27 10.11 5.73
CA GLY A 11 -11.32 11.11 5.52
C GLY A 11 -11.12 11.93 4.23
N VAL A 12 -10.44 11.36 3.23
CA VAL A 12 -10.14 12.05 1.98
C VAL A 12 -11.32 11.90 1.03
N GLU A 13 -11.87 13.04 0.62
CA GLU A 13 -12.97 13.13 -0.35
C GLU A 13 -12.44 12.92 -1.78
N PRO A 14 -12.88 11.88 -2.52
CA PRO A 14 -12.40 11.60 -3.88
C PRO A 14 -12.52 12.78 -4.85
N ALA A 15 -13.57 13.59 -4.74
CA ALA A 15 -13.76 14.78 -5.58
C ALA A 15 -12.64 15.83 -5.41
N SER A 16 -11.97 15.85 -4.26
CA SER A 16 -10.87 16.79 -3.96
C SER A 16 -9.52 16.38 -4.58
N LEU A 17 -9.43 15.16 -5.11
CA LEU A 17 -8.19 14.59 -5.60
C LEU A 17 -7.90 14.96 -7.06
N SER A 18 -6.61 15.08 -7.36
CA SER A 18 -6.15 15.30 -8.74
C SER A 18 -6.54 14.12 -9.64
N PRO A 19 -6.99 14.37 -10.88
CA PRO A 19 -7.22 13.30 -11.85
C PRO A 19 -5.96 12.46 -12.08
N ALA A 20 -6.13 11.15 -12.20
CA ALA A 20 -5.08 10.22 -12.54
C ALA A 20 -5.42 9.46 -13.83
N PRO A 21 -4.41 8.98 -14.59
CA PRO A 21 -4.64 7.95 -15.59
C PRO A 21 -5.33 6.74 -14.97
N ALA A 22 -6.18 6.04 -15.72
CA ALA A 22 -6.87 4.86 -15.20
C ALA A 22 -5.91 3.74 -14.77
N ALA A 23 -4.83 3.54 -15.51
CA ALA A 23 -3.79 2.56 -15.18
C ALA A 23 -2.40 3.19 -15.44
N PRO A 24 -1.89 4.01 -14.52
CA PRO A 24 -0.59 4.63 -14.73
C PRO A 24 0.50 3.57 -14.67
N ARG A 25 1.43 3.64 -15.62
CA ARG A 25 2.65 2.84 -15.58
C ARG A 25 3.53 3.31 -14.42
N PHE A 26 4.43 2.44 -13.95
CA PHE A 26 5.40 2.77 -12.90
C PHE A 26 6.11 4.11 -13.14
N ALA A 27 6.57 4.36 -14.37
CA ALA A 27 7.24 5.61 -14.73
C ALA A 27 6.37 6.87 -14.50
N GLN A 28 5.05 6.78 -14.71
CA GLN A 28 4.13 7.90 -14.48
C GLN A 28 3.90 8.13 -12.98
N THR A 29 3.76 7.05 -12.20
CA THR A 29 3.69 7.14 -10.74
C THR A 29 4.98 7.67 -10.13
N TRP A 30 6.13 7.24 -10.67
CA TRP A 30 7.44 7.75 -10.24
C TRP A 30 7.61 9.23 -10.59
N ALA A 31 7.25 9.64 -11.81
CA ALA A 31 7.27 11.05 -12.21
C ALA A 31 6.34 11.90 -11.33
N ARG A 32 5.16 11.38 -10.96
CA ARG A 32 4.25 12.02 -10.00
C ARG A 32 4.92 12.19 -8.64
N MET A 33 5.57 11.15 -8.12
CA MET A 33 6.29 11.22 -6.83
C MET A 33 7.43 12.24 -6.86
N LEU A 34 8.18 12.34 -7.96
CA LEU A 34 9.27 13.31 -8.12
C LEU A 34 8.79 14.77 -8.15
N GLN A 35 7.50 15.02 -8.44
CA GLN A 35 6.89 16.35 -8.33
C GLN A 35 6.57 16.74 -6.87
N GLU A 36 6.82 15.83 -5.91
CA GLU A 36 6.51 15.99 -4.49
C GLU A 36 5.11 16.58 -4.23
N PRO A 37 4.03 15.99 -4.77
CA PRO A 37 2.70 16.54 -4.59
C PRO A 37 2.31 16.56 -3.10
N PRO A 38 1.42 17.48 -2.70
CA PRO A 38 0.96 17.53 -1.33
C PRO A 38 0.20 16.24 -0.99
N CYS A 39 0.39 15.76 0.24
CA CYS A 39 -0.35 14.64 0.80
C CYS A 39 -1.84 14.96 0.77
N SER A 40 -2.63 14.05 0.19
CA SER A 40 -4.08 14.18 0.04
C SER A 40 -4.83 14.34 1.37
N ALA A 41 -4.22 13.95 2.49
CA ALA A 41 -4.84 14.03 3.82
C ALA A 41 -4.39 15.22 4.66
N CYS A 42 -3.14 15.67 4.54
CA CYS A 42 -2.58 16.69 5.44
C CYS A 42 -1.75 17.79 4.76
N GLY A 43 -1.63 17.77 3.43
CA GLY A 43 -0.90 18.79 2.67
C GLY A 43 0.63 18.73 2.72
N ARG A 44 1.22 17.97 3.66
CA ARG A 44 2.68 17.78 3.73
C ARG A 44 3.24 17.12 2.47
N PRO A 45 4.52 17.33 2.11
CA PRO A 45 5.13 16.68 0.95
C PRO A 45 4.94 15.16 0.97
N SER A 46 4.39 14.61 -0.11
CA SER A 46 4.17 13.17 -0.23
C SER A 46 5.47 12.40 -0.48
N ARG A 47 5.47 11.12 -0.11
CA ARG A 47 6.55 10.17 -0.36
C ARG A 47 6.09 8.94 -1.14
N THR A 48 4.80 8.87 -1.46
CA THR A 48 4.21 7.82 -2.28
C THR A 48 2.99 8.37 -3.01
N SER A 49 2.79 7.87 -4.23
CA SER A 49 1.62 8.14 -5.06
C SER A 49 0.96 6.82 -5.45
N GLY A 50 -0.36 6.80 -5.49
CA GLY A 50 -1.15 5.69 -5.98
C GLY A 50 -2.47 6.16 -6.57
N VAL A 51 -3.22 5.26 -7.19
CA VAL A 51 -4.52 5.59 -7.79
C VAL A 51 -5.65 4.93 -7.01
N ILE A 52 -6.72 5.69 -6.77
CA ILE A 52 -8.03 5.16 -6.38
C ILE A 52 -8.99 5.27 -7.56
N HIS A 53 -9.98 4.39 -7.62
CA HIS A 53 -11.04 4.44 -8.61
C HIS A 53 -12.32 4.85 -7.91
N ASP A 54 -12.79 6.05 -8.22
CA ASP A 54 -14.07 6.53 -7.72
C ASP A 54 -15.15 6.37 -8.80
N PRO A 55 -16.34 5.84 -8.48
CA PRO A 55 -17.41 5.64 -9.46
C PRO A 55 -17.90 6.94 -10.09
N ASP A 56 -17.96 8.03 -9.33
CA ASP A 56 -18.54 9.30 -9.76
C ASP A 56 -17.48 10.22 -10.40
N HIS A 57 -16.22 10.08 -9.97
CA HIS A 57 -15.13 10.98 -10.35
C HIS A 57 -14.02 10.30 -11.15
N GLY A 58 -14.11 8.99 -11.41
CA GLY A 58 -13.08 8.24 -12.14
C GLY A 58 -11.78 8.06 -11.35
N SER A 59 -10.67 7.87 -12.06
CA SER A 59 -9.37 7.61 -11.43
C SER A 59 -8.73 8.86 -10.82
N ARG A 60 -8.27 8.74 -9.58
CA ARG A 60 -7.74 9.86 -8.79
C ARG A 60 -6.42 9.52 -8.10
N TRP A 61 -5.50 10.49 -8.06
CA TRP A 61 -4.23 10.34 -7.34
C TRP A 61 -4.47 10.43 -5.83
N LEU A 62 -4.00 9.42 -5.12
CA LEU A 62 -3.87 9.40 -3.67
C LEU A 62 -2.38 9.52 -3.32
N ASP A 63 -1.97 10.73 -3.00
CA ASP A 63 -0.61 11.08 -2.61
C ASP A 63 -0.51 11.07 -1.07
N ARG A 64 0.49 10.40 -0.51
CA ARG A 64 0.60 10.27 0.96
C ARG A 64 2.01 10.61 1.44
N CYS A 65 2.08 11.44 2.48
CA CYS A 65 3.31 11.60 3.26
C CYS A 65 3.60 10.32 4.06
N ARG A 66 4.80 10.21 4.63
CA ARG A 66 5.20 9.04 5.43
C ARG A 66 4.22 8.78 6.57
N GLU A 67 3.78 9.83 7.27
CA GLU A 67 2.87 9.72 8.42
C GLU A 67 1.48 9.25 8.00
N CYS A 68 0.90 9.81 6.95
CA CYS A 68 -0.43 9.39 6.46
C CYS A 68 -0.38 8.03 5.76
N PHE A 69 0.77 7.65 5.18
CA PHE A 69 1.00 6.30 4.69
C PHE A 69 1.03 5.28 5.84
N LEU A 70 1.75 5.58 6.92
CA LEU A 70 1.82 4.74 8.11
C LEU A 70 0.53 4.72 8.92
N ALA A 71 -0.26 5.80 8.91
CA ALA A 71 -1.61 5.86 9.48
C ALA A 71 -2.63 5.05 8.66
N THR A 72 -2.26 4.64 7.45
CA THR A 72 -3.01 3.70 6.61
C THR A 72 -2.17 2.47 6.29
N PRO A 73 -1.64 1.75 7.30
CA PRO A 73 -0.94 0.52 7.02
C PRO A 73 -1.96 -0.47 6.40
N PRO A 74 -1.51 -1.43 5.58
CA PRO A 74 -2.34 -2.59 5.34
C PRO A 74 -2.74 -3.13 6.72
N THR A 75 -4.04 -3.31 6.96
CA THR A 75 -4.46 -4.10 8.11
C THR A 75 -3.91 -5.51 7.87
N LEU A 76 -2.81 -5.83 8.53
CA LEU A 76 -2.53 -7.21 8.90
C LEU A 76 -3.34 -7.41 10.17
N ASP A 77 -4.27 -8.35 10.16
CA ASP A 77 -5.09 -8.64 11.35
C ASP A 77 -4.28 -9.36 12.45
N VAL A 78 -2.99 -9.64 12.19
CA VAL A 78 -2.01 -10.29 13.06
C VAL A 78 -0.59 -9.72 12.82
N PRO A 79 0.30 -9.70 13.83
CA PRO A 79 1.70 -9.32 13.64
C PRO A 79 2.38 -10.16 12.54
N PRO A 80 3.26 -9.61 11.69
CA PRO A 80 3.95 -10.39 10.65
C PRO A 80 4.66 -11.63 11.18
N GLY A 81 5.28 -11.56 12.37
CA GLY A 81 5.91 -12.72 13.01
C GLY A 81 4.91 -13.82 13.36
N ARG A 82 3.78 -13.45 13.98
CA ARG A 82 2.69 -14.37 14.32
C ARG A 82 2.03 -14.97 13.07
N PHE A 83 1.82 -14.15 12.04
CA PHE A 83 1.31 -14.61 10.74
C PHE A 83 2.26 -15.65 10.12
N LEU A 84 3.57 -15.40 10.20
CA LEU A 84 4.58 -16.34 9.71
C LEU A 84 4.66 -17.61 10.58
N GLU A 85 4.46 -17.51 11.90
CA GLU A 85 4.35 -18.66 12.81
C GLU A 85 3.11 -19.50 12.48
N GLU A 86 1.93 -18.88 12.35
CA GLU A 86 0.69 -19.55 11.95
C GLU A 86 0.83 -20.22 10.57
N LEU A 87 1.49 -19.57 9.61
CA LEU A 87 1.79 -20.16 8.30
C LEU A 87 2.74 -21.36 8.40
N ARG A 88 3.72 -21.31 9.30
CA ARG A 88 4.65 -22.43 9.55
C ARG A 88 3.92 -23.62 10.18
N GLU A 89 3.04 -23.37 11.15
CA GLU A 89 2.22 -24.41 11.79
C GLU A 89 1.29 -25.10 10.79
N VAL A 90 0.54 -24.34 9.99
CA VAL A 90 -0.35 -24.90 8.95
C VAL A 90 0.43 -25.69 7.90
N ALA A 91 1.61 -25.22 7.50
CA ALA A 91 2.47 -25.93 6.56
C ALA A 91 2.98 -27.26 7.14
N ALA A 92 3.35 -27.29 8.42
CA ALA A 92 3.77 -28.51 9.11
C ALA A 92 2.62 -29.54 9.16
N ASP A 93 1.41 -29.12 9.54
CA ASP A 93 0.22 -29.99 9.60
C ASP A 93 -0.14 -30.56 8.22
N ALA A 94 0.00 -29.74 7.17
CA ALA A 94 -0.26 -30.14 5.79
C ALA A 94 0.91 -30.90 5.14
N ARG A 95 2.03 -31.10 5.84
CA ARG A 95 3.30 -31.65 5.32
C ARG A 95 3.81 -30.92 4.08
N LEU A 96 3.58 -29.61 4.03
CA LEU A 96 4.06 -28.71 2.99
C LEU A 96 5.37 -28.08 3.42
N ARG A 97 6.29 -27.91 2.48
CA ARG A 97 7.56 -27.23 2.74
C ARG A 97 7.41 -25.72 2.55
N LEU A 98 7.52 -24.96 3.63
CA LEU A 98 7.59 -23.50 3.61
C LEU A 98 9.05 -23.04 3.52
N ARG A 99 9.36 -22.09 2.63
CA ARG A 99 10.65 -21.40 2.59
C ARG A 99 10.41 -19.91 2.71
N THR A 100 11.21 -19.25 3.54
CA THR A 100 11.12 -17.80 3.73
C THR A 100 12.23 -17.14 2.94
N TYR A 101 11.92 -16.09 2.18
CA TYR A 101 12.93 -15.27 1.55
C TYR A 101 13.10 -13.97 2.34
N THR A 102 14.34 -13.62 2.67
CA THR A 102 14.68 -12.30 3.20
C THR A 102 15.68 -11.62 2.27
N ASP A 103 15.62 -10.28 2.20
CA ASP A 103 16.54 -9.49 1.36
C ASP A 103 18.01 -9.63 1.84
N GLU A 104 18.21 -10.00 3.10
CA GLU A 104 19.54 -10.13 3.72
C GLU A 104 20.12 -11.54 3.62
N ALA A 105 19.31 -12.59 3.74
CA ALA A 105 19.78 -13.98 3.83
C ALA A 105 19.36 -14.86 2.65
N GLY A 106 18.51 -14.37 1.75
CA GLY A 106 17.96 -15.17 0.67
C GLY A 106 16.95 -16.21 1.17
N TRP A 107 16.91 -17.39 0.55
CA TRP A 107 15.97 -18.46 0.94
C TRP A 107 16.46 -19.22 2.17
N GLU A 108 15.67 -19.20 3.24
CA GLU A 108 15.89 -19.96 4.47
C GLU A 108 14.99 -21.21 4.54
N GLY A 109 15.54 -22.33 5.03
CA GLY A 109 14.85 -23.62 5.25
C GLY A 109 15.35 -24.75 4.35
N GLU A 110 16.26 -25.59 4.86
CA GLU A 110 16.71 -26.86 4.25
C GLU A 110 15.81 -28.03 4.62
#